data_AF-A0A7C6UW23-F1
#
_entry.id   AF-A0A7C6UW23-F1
#
_cell.length_a   1.000
_cell.length_b   1.000
_cell.length_c   1.000
_cell.angle_alpha   90.00
_cell.angle_beta   90.00
_cell.angle_gamma   90.00
#
_symmetry.space_group_name_H-M   'P 1'
#
loop_
_entity.id
_entity.type
_entity.pdbx_description
1 polymer ?
#
loop_
_entity_poly.entity_id
_entity_poly.type
_entity_poly.pdbx_seq_one_letter_code
_entity_poly.pdbx_strand_id
1 'polypeptide(L)'
;VKDKEGGTLTLSSGEWPDIDYIPEFKQGQIVSATHDSKGNVMIILEEVDRRSFEDYRENIKKLFPEEPYEMQADDSLFYEGKNTKGERVSVQYFINDNSLIISGKRESE
;
A
#
# COMPACT_ATOMS: atom_id res chain seq x y z
N VAL A 1 -9.90 19.08 -4.83
CA VAL A 1 -9.13 20.04 -5.66
C VAL A 1 -8.75 19.29 -6.93
N LYS A 2 -9.21 19.73 -8.11
CA LYS A 2 -8.76 19.19 -9.40
C LYS A 2 -7.55 20.00 -9.81
N ASP A 3 -6.37 19.42 -9.73
CA ASP A 3 -5.16 20.13 -10.13
C ASP A 3 -5.00 20.14 -11.66
N LYS A 4 -4.68 21.32 -12.17
CA LYS A 4 -4.64 21.68 -13.58
C LYS A 4 -3.28 21.32 -14.20
N GLU A 5 -2.88 20.06 -14.17
CA GLU A 5 -1.78 19.57 -15.01
C GLU A 5 -1.70 18.04 -14.99
N GLY A 6 -2.16 17.40 -16.08
CA GLY A 6 -1.61 16.13 -16.59
C GLY A 6 -1.77 14.83 -15.81
N GLY A 7 -2.34 14.81 -14.61
CA GLY A 7 -2.65 13.58 -13.87
C GLY A 7 -3.68 13.86 -12.78
N THR A 8 -4.79 13.15 -12.78
CA THR A 8 -5.79 13.31 -11.71
C THR A 8 -5.24 12.61 -10.47
N LEU A 9 -4.67 13.39 -9.54
CA LEU A 9 -4.38 12.91 -8.20
C LEU A 9 -5.64 13.09 -7.35
N THR A 10 -6.23 11.97 -6.93
CA THR A 10 -7.34 11.99 -5.97
C THR A 10 -6.76 11.78 -4.58
N LEU A 11 -7.05 12.70 -3.67
CA LEU A 11 -6.72 12.59 -2.24
C LEU A 11 -8.01 12.26 -1.48
N SER A 12 -8.03 11.11 -0.81
CA SER A 12 -9.06 10.77 0.17
C SER A 12 -8.43 10.72 1.57
N SER A 13 -9.14 11.27 2.55
CA SER A 13 -8.82 11.10 3.97
C SER A 13 -9.87 10.16 4.54
N GLY A 14 -9.44 9.06 5.15
CA GLY A 14 -10.34 8.07 5.75
C GLY A 14 -10.99 7.05 4.80
N GLU A 15 -10.83 7.18 3.47
CA GLU A 15 -11.39 6.22 2.50
C GLU A 15 -10.30 5.55 1.68
N TRP A 16 -10.48 4.26 1.41
CA TRP A 16 -9.61 3.49 0.52
C TRP A 16 -9.68 4.07 -0.91
N PRO A 17 -8.54 4.22 -1.61
CA PRO A 17 -8.55 4.75 -2.97
C PRO A 17 -9.23 3.79 -3.94
N ASP A 18 -9.74 4.31 -5.05
CA ASP A 18 -10.42 3.52 -6.08
C ASP A 18 -9.41 2.68 -6.89
N ILE A 19 -8.99 1.55 -6.31
CA ILE A 19 -8.06 0.56 -6.88
C ILE A 19 -8.57 -0.86 -6.66
N ASP A 20 -8.23 -1.75 -7.59
CA ASP A 20 -8.71 -3.15 -7.61
C ASP A 20 -7.60 -4.20 -7.43
N TYR A 21 -6.33 -3.81 -7.53
CA TYR A 21 -5.20 -4.74 -7.53
C TYR A 21 -4.54 -4.94 -6.16
N ILE A 22 -4.71 -3.98 -5.23
CA ILE A 22 -4.27 -4.13 -3.83
C ILE A 22 -5.51 -4.29 -2.95
N PRO A 23 -5.60 -5.38 -2.17
CA PRO A 23 -6.75 -5.61 -1.29
C PRO A 23 -6.84 -4.53 -0.21
N GLU A 24 -8.05 -4.12 0.15
CA GLU A 24 -8.29 -3.12 1.20
C GLU A 24 -7.78 -3.61 2.57
N PHE A 25 -7.01 -2.75 3.23
CA PHE A 25 -6.64 -2.91 4.64
C PHE A 25 -7.69 -2.24 5.52
N LYS A 26 -8.51 -3.05 6.20
CA LYS A 26 -9.69 -2.59 6.97
C LYS A 26 -9.42 -2.22 8.42
N GLN A 27 -8.18 -2.35 8.87
CA GLN A 27 -7.79 -2.08 10.27
C GLN A 27 -7.02 -0.75 10.36
N GLY A 28 -7.05 -0.10 11.51
CA GLY A 28 -6.42 1.21 11.69
C GLY A 28 -7.18 2.35 11.01
N GLN A 29 -6.53 3.51 10.93
CA GLN A 29 -7.09 4.76 10.42
C GLN A 29 -6.31 5.24 9.19
N ILE A 30 -6.98 5.38 8.04
CA ILE A 30 -6.38 5.98 6.84
C ILE A 30 -6.21 7.49 7.07
N VAL A 31 -4.96 7.94 7.25
CA VAL A 31 -4.66 9.37 7.39
C VAL A 31 -4.49 10.06 6.03
N SER A 32 -4.02 9.31 5.03
CA SER A 32 -3.86 9.82 3.67
C SER A 32 -3.91 8.67 2.67
N ALA A 33 -4.72 8.81 1.62
CA ALA A 33 -4.70 7.94 0.47
C ALA A 33 -4.66 8.79 -0.79
N THR A 34 -3.67 8.53 -1.65
CA THR A 34 -3.53 9.18 -2.95
C THR A 34 -3.41 8.14 -4.03
N HIS A 35 -4.07 8.38 -5.17
CA HIS A 35 -3.85 7.60 -6.37
C HIS A 35 -3.88 8.49 -7.61
N ASP A 36 -3.17 8.07 -8.66
CA ASP A 36 -3.17 8.73 -9.96
C ASP A 36 -3.97 7.98 -11.02
N SER A 37 -4.17 8.60 -12.18
CA SER A 37 -4.87 7.99 -13.31
C SER A 37 -4.12 6.83 -13.97
N LYS A 38 -2.87 6.57 -13.60
CA LYS A 38 -2.06 5.44 -14.06
C LYS A 38 -2.16 4.25 -13.09
N GLY A 39 -2.90 4.39 -12.00
CA GLY A 39 -3.06 3.37 -10.97
C GLY A 39 -1.90 3.30 -9.99
N ASN A 40 -1.00 4.28 -9.94
CA ASN A 40 -0.07 4.41 -8.83
C ASN A 40 -0.84 4.84 -7.58
N VAL A 41 -0.51 4.26 -6.44
CA VAL A 41 -1.19 4.53 -5.17
C VAL A 41 -0.19 4.65 -4.03
N MET A 42 -0.48 5.53 -3.08
CA MET A 42 0.16 5.61 -1.78
C MET A 42 -0.90 5.79 -0.70
N ILE A 43 -0.90 4.90 0.29
CA ILE A 43 -1.83 4.88 1.42
C ILE A 43 -1.00 4.88 2.69
N ILE A 44 -1.33 5.79 3.60
CA ILE A 44 -0.72 5.92 4.91
C ILE A 44 -1.83 5.69 5.93
N LEU A 45 -1.59 4.75 6.83
CA LEU A 45 -2.46 4.39 7.92
C LEU A 45 -1.74 4.51 9.25
N GLU A 46 -2.48 4.89 10.28
CA GLU A 46 -2.05 4.90 11.68
C GLU A 46 -2.93 3.97 12.51
N GLU A 47 -2.57 3.77 13.78
CA GLU A 47 -3.32 2.89 14.71
C GLU A 47 -3.46 1.45 14.21
N VAL A 48 -2.47 0.98 13.45
CA VAL A 48 -2.46 -0.36 12.88
C VAL A 48 -1.92 -1.36 13.89
N ASP A 49 -2.72 -2.37 14.23
CA ASP A 49 -2.26 -3.48 15.05
C ASP A 49 -1.27 -4.38 14.28
N ARG A 50 -0.19 -4.78 14.97
CA ARG A 50 0.87 -5.61 14.39
C ARG A 50 0.36 -6.93 13.82
N ARG A 51 -0.56 -7.63 14.49
CA ARG A 51 -1.06 -8.92 13.99
C ARG A 51 -1.87 -8.71 12.71
N SER A 52 -2.67 -7.65 12.68
CA SER A 52 -3.43 -7.27 11.48
C SER A 52 -2.49 -6.99 10.30
N PHE A 53 -1.37 -6.29 10.53
CA PHE A 53 -0.34 -6.12 9.51
C PHE A 53 0.30 -7.44 9.09
N GLU A 54 0.69 -8.30 10.04
CA GLU A 54 1.32 -9.60 9.72
C GLU A 54 0.40 -10.48 8.87
N ASP A 55 -0.89 -10.57 9.20
CA ASP A 55 -1.89 -11.30 8.40
C ASP A 55 -2.04 -10.70 6.99
N TYR A 56 -2.07 -9.36 6.90
CA TYR A 56 -2.17 -8.68 5.62
C TYR A 56 -0.93 -8.87 4.76
N ARG A 57 0.27 -8.80 5.34
CA ARG A 57 1.54 -9.08 4.66
C ARG A 57 1.55 -10.49 4.09
N GLU A 58 1.09 -11.49 4.83
CA GLU A 58 0.99 -12.87 4.34
C GLU A 58 -0.04 -13.03 3.20
N ASN A 59 -1.11 -12.24 3.20
CA ASN A 59 -2.02 -12.18 2.06
C ASN A 59 -1.37 -11.52 0.83
N ILE A 60 -0.67 -10.40 1.03
CA ILE A 60 0.05 -9.69 -0.02
C ILE A 60 1.11 -10.60 -0.66
N LYS A 61 1.87 -11.36 0.12
CA LYS A 61 2.83 -12.36 -0.38
C LYS A 61 2.23 -13.38 -1.34
N LYS A 62 0.99 -13.80 -1.09
CA LYS A 62 0.28 -14.76 -1.95
C LYS A 62 -0.20 -14.12 -3.25
N LEU A 63 -0.56 -12.84 -3.21
CA LEU A 63 -1.06 -12.09 -4.36
C LEU A 63 0.06 -11.55 -5.25
N PHE A 64 1.22 -11.23 -4.66
CA PHE A 64 2.38 -10.63 -5.31
C PHE A 64 3.66 -11.49 -5.13
N PRO A 65 3.66 -12.76 -5.55
CA PRO A 65 4.73 -13.70 -5.23
C PRO A 65 6.03 -13.52 -6.03
N GLU A 66 6.04 -12.69 -7.08
CA GLU A 66 7.20 -12.51 -7.95
C GLU A 66 8.13 -11.42 -7.46
N GLU A 67 9.45 -11.59 -7.70
CA GLU A 67 10.49 -10.64 -7.27
C GLU A 67 10.35 -10.22 -5.78
N PRO A 68 10.14 -11.15 -4.83
CA PRO A 68 9.88 -10.77 -3.45
C PRO A 68 11.14 -10.16 -2.83
N TYR A 69 10.95 -9.06 -2.11
CA TYR A 69 11.98 -8.47 -1.27
C TYR A 69 11.41 -8.22 0.12
N GLU A 70 12.12 -8.72 1.13
CA GLU A 70 11.70 -8.63 2.53
C GLU A 70 12.83 -8.04 3.35
N MET A 71 12.49 -7.08 4.21
CA MET A 71 13.42 -6.51 5.16
C MET A 71 12.75 -6.45 6.53
N GLN A 72 13.48 -6.87 7.55
CA GLN A 72 13.08 -6.76 8.94
C GLN A 72 14.18 -6.02 9.68
N ALA A 73 13.82 -4.88 10.26
CA ALA A 73 14.64 -4.13 11.18
C ALA A 73 13.99 -4.15 12.58
N ASP A 74 14.70 -3.62 13.57
CA ASP A 74 14.20 -3.56 14.96
C ASP A 74 12.94 -2.69 15.08
N ASP A 75 12.80 -1.68 14.22
CA ASP A 75 11.73 -0.68 14.24
C ASP A 75 10.72 -0.81 13.09
N SER A 76 10.95 -1.71 12.12
CA SER A 76 10.13 -1.78 10.92
C SER A 76 10.13 -3.14 10.24
N LEU A 77 9.01 -3.44 9.59
CA LEU A 77 8.78 -4.64 8.79
C LEU A 77 8.42 -4.21 7.37
N PHE A 78 9.15 -4.72 6.38
CA PHE A 78 8.97 -4.37 4.98
C PHE A 78 8.78 -5.60 4.11
N TYR A 79 7.88 -5.48 3.15
CA TYR A 79 7.70 -6.43 2.07
C TYR A 79 7.43 -5.68 0.76
N GLU A 80 8.07 -6.11 -0.32
CA GLU A 80 7.77 -5.71 -1.69
C GLU A 80 7.62 -6.96 -2.56
N GLY A 81 6.72 -6.91 -3.54
CA GLY A 81 6.55 -7.97 -4.51
C GLY A 81 5.78 -7.51 -5.74
N LYS A 82 5.74 -8.40 -6.73
CA LYS A 82 5.06 -8.21 -8.02
C LYS A 82 4.09 -9.38 -8.28
N ASN A 83 2.98 -9.11 -8.94
CA ASN A 83 2.07 -10.17 -9.40
C ASN A 83 2.33 -10.54 -10.86
N THR A 84 1.66 -11.58 -11.36
CA THR A 84 1.83 -12.08 -12.74
C THR A 84 1.38 -11.09 -13.83
N LYS A 85 0.71 -9.99 -13.45
CA LYS A 85 0.30 -8.90 -14.35
C LYS A 85 1.31 -7.75 -14.37
N GLY A 86 2.42 -7.85 -13.63
CA GLY A 86 3.43 -6.80 -13.52
C GLY A 86 3.11 -5.73 -12.48
N GLU A 87 1.95 -5.78 -11.82
CA GLU A 87 1.57 -4.83 -10.77
C GLU A 87 2.45 -5.06 -9.54
N ARG A 88 3.02 -4.00 -8.99
CA ARG A 88 3.91 -4.03 -7.82
C ARG A 88 3.21 -3.46 -6.60
N VAL A 89 3.54 -4.03 -5.44
CA VAL A 89 3.11 -3.54 -4.13
C VAL A 89 4.31 -3.53 -3.18
N SER A 90 4.35 -2.52 -2.33
CA SER A 90 5.19 -2.53 -1.14
C SER A 90 4.38 -2.15 0.09
N VAL A 91 4.68 -2.82 1.21
CA VAL A 91 4.07 -2.57 2.51
C VAL A 91 5.17 -2.39 3.54
N GLN A 92 5.12 -1.27 4.26
CA GLN A 92 6.08 -0.93 5.30
C GLN A 92 5.34 -0.62 6.59
N TYR A 93 5.57 -1.43 7.61
CA TYR A 93 5.03 -1.22 8.95
C TYR A 93 6.11 -0.69 9.87
N PHE A 94 5.84 0.42 10.55
CA PHE A 94 6.70 0.99 11.58
C PHE A 94 6.19 0.56 12.96
N ILE A 95 6.98 -0.23 13.66
CA ILE A 95 6.62 -0.90 14.91
C ILE A 95 6.39 0.13 16.02
N ASN A 96 7.23 1.16 16.10
CA ASN A 96 7.15 2.17 17.16
C ASN A 96 5.96 3.12 16.98
N ASP A 97 5.58 3.38 15.73
CA ASP A 97 4.55 4.35 15.38
C ASP A 97 3.18 3.69 15.14
N ASN A 98 3.12 2.34 15.12
CA ASN A 98 1.96 1.57 14.69
C ASN A 98 1.36 2.10 13.38
N SER A 99 2.24 2.48 12.45
CA SER A 99 1.87 3.06 11.17
C SER A 99 2.22 2.11 10.04
N LEU A 100 1.38 2.13 9.00
CA LEU A 100 1.52 1.32 7.81
C LEU A 100 1.51 2.21 6.58
N ILE A 101 2.53 2.07 5.76
CA ILE A 101 2.56 2.65 4.42
C ILE A 101 2.37 1.52 3.42
N ILE A 102 1.39 1.68 2.54
CA ILE A 102 1.13 0.80 1.40
C ILE A 102 1.38 1.63 0.15
N SER A 103 2.26 1.16 -0.73
CA SER A 103 2.43 1.76 -2.05
C SER A 103 2.22 0.72 -3.13
N GLY A 104 1.64 1.17 -4.24
CA GLY A 104 1.35 0.32 -5.38
C GLY A 104 1.68 1.01 -6.68
N LYS A 105 2.14 0.22 -7.63
CA LYS A 105 2.42 0.67 -8.98
C LYS A 105 1.81 -0.30 -9.96
N ARG A 106 0.87 0.19 -10.77
CA ARG A 106 0.43 -0.53 -11.95
C ARG A 106 1.57 -0.49 -12.98
N GLU A 107 1.89 -1.63 -13.57
CA GLU A 107 2.78 -1.61 -14.73
C GLU A 107 2.13 -0.70 -15.77
N SER A 108 2.80 0.41 -16.09
CA SER A 108 2.39 1.27 -17.18
C SER A 108 3.03 0.69 -18.43
N GLU A 109 2.20 0.22 -19.37
CA GLU A 109 2.62 -0.05 -20.75
C GLU A 109 3.36 1.15 -21.36
#